data_AF-A0A547Q6L0-F1
#
_entry.id   AF-A0A547Q6L0-F1
#
_cell.length_a   1.000
_cell.length_b   1.000
_cell.length_c   1.000
_cell.angle_alpha   90.00
_cell.angle_beta   90.00
_cell.angle_gamma   90.00
#
_symmetry.space_group_name_H-M   'P 1'
#
loop_
_entity.id
_entity.type
_entity.pdbx_description
1 polymer ?
#
loop_
_entity_poly.entity_id
_entity_poly.type
_entity_poly.pdbx_seq_one_letter_code
_entity_poly.pdbx_strand_id
1 'polypeptide(L)'
;MAKECLNRSKPEVERTEDDANVREAVASTLADIEARGDVAVRELAMKFDSYDRDSYRLSDDEIKSIIAKVPPRDMEDMKFAQEQVVNFARAQRASMTDIEVETLPGVILGHKNIPVQSVGCYVPGGKFPMVASAHMSVATAKVAGVPRIIACTPPFRGEPNPAVIAAMHLGGADEIYVLGGIQAVGAMALGTESIAPVHLLVGPGNAFVAEAKRQLFGRVGIDLFAGPTETMVIADNTVDAEICATDLLGQAEHGYNSPAVLVTNSWKMCVGEVRSKGQGELEKDIANLRAAMAVHGAERGFMNAASPGVISLFLQNDHYATRDAYLAALADAMKAEYETIVAAGLDLQLDCPDLALSRHMLFNDLSDDEFVTIADSHVEVLNHALSDVPQERVRIHICWGNYEGPHCCDISMAKMFDTLMSARARYVLFETSNPRHGHEWAVFRDRNGDIPDDKILVPGVVDTTTNFVEHPELIAQRLERFVDIVGAERVMAGSDCGFGTFAGFGAVDPDIAYAKLRAMADGAALVG
;
A
#
# COMPACT_ATOMS: atom_id res chain seq x y z
N MET A 1 12.49 -3.11 -15.54
CA MET A 1 12.16 -2.22 -14.41
C MET A 1 10.67 -2.31 -14.17
N ALA A 2 10.25 -3.00 -13.11
CA ALA A 2 8.86 -2.94 -12.66
C ALA A 2 8.68 -1.64 -11.88
N LYS A 3 7.61 -0.89 -12.17
CA LYS A 3 7.21 0.29 -11.40
C LYS A 3 5.93 -0.08 -10.66
N GLU A 4 6.00 -0.17 -9.34
CA GLU A 4 4.84 -0.41 -8.50
C GLU A 4 4.60 0.82 -7.62
N CYS A 5 3.37 1.33 -7.64
CA CYS A 5 3.00 2.54 -6.92
C CYS A 5 2.13 2.14 -5.72
N LEU A 6 2.73 2.17 -4.54
CA LEU A 6 2.12 1.69 -3.29
C LEU A 6 1.00 2.61 -2.77
N ASN A 7 0.98 3.88 -3.17
CA ASN A 7 -0.07 4.82 -2.82
C ASN A 7 -0.36 5.77 -4.00
N ARG A 8 -1.62 5.83 -4.43
CA ARG A 8 -2.08 6.71 -5.52
C ARG A 8 -2.84 7.89 -4.93
N SER A 9 -2.52 9.09 -5.42
CA SER A 9 -3.27 10.30 -5.06
C SER A 9 -4.71 10.26 -5.61
N LYS A 10 -5.61 11.08 -5.04
CA LYS A 10 -7.00 11.24 -5.52
C LYS A 10 -7.05 11.54 -7.02
N PRO A 11 -8.12 11.12 -7.74
CA PRO A 11 -8.35 11.49 -9.14
C PRO A 11 -8.28 13.01 -9.35
N GLU A 12 -7.82 13.43 -10.53
CA GLU A 12 -7.59 14.84 -10.87
C GLU A 12 -8.86 15.70 -10.75
N VAL A 13 -10.02 15.14 -11.08
CA VAL A 13 -11.33 15.82 -10.98
C VAL A 13 -11.67 16.18 -9.53
N GLU A 14 -11.55 15.22 -8.61
CA GLU A 14 -11.82 15.44 -7.18
C GLU A 14 -10.85 16.47 -6.57
N ARG A 15 -9.57 16.41 -6.97
CA ARG A 15 -8.57 17.41 -6.52
C ARG A 15 -8.93 18.82 -6.97
N THR A 16 -9.45 18.95 -8.19
CA THR A 16 -9.84 20.25 -8.75
C THR A 16 -11.03 20.87 -8.02
N GLU A 17 -12.02 20.06 -7.63
CA GLU A 17 -13.15 20.51 -6.82
C GLU A 17 -12.73 20.89 -5.39
N ASP A 18 -11.91 20.07 -4.74
CA ASP A 18 -11.35 20.36 -3.41
C ASP A 18 -10.60 21.71 -3.42
N ASP A 19 -9.75 21.94 -4.44
CA ASP A 19 -8.99 23.18 -4.59
C ASP A 19 -9.88 24.43 -4.79
N ALA A 20 -11.00 24.28 -5.52
CA ALA A 20 -11.95 25.38 -5.74
C ALA A 20 -12.66 25.78 -4.43
N ASN A 21 -13.11 24.80 -3.65
CA ASN A 21 -13.76 25.03 -2.36
C ASN A 21 -12.81 25.69 -1.35
N VAL A 22 -11.55 25.23 -1.29
CA VAL A 22 -10.52 25.83 -0.43
C VAL A 22 -10.26 27.28 -0.82
N ARG A 23 -10.17 27.57 -2.12
CA ARG A 23 -9.95 28.94 -2.63
C ARG A 23 -11.04 29.91 -2.20
N GLU A 24 -12.32 29.53 -2.33
CA GLU A 24 -13.46 30.39 -1.96
C GLU A 24 -13.54 30.60 -0.44
N ALA A 25 -13.36 29.53 0.34
CA ALA A 25 -13.35 29.60 1.80
C ALA A 25 -12.23 30.52 2.32
N VAL A 26 -11.03 30.43 1.73
CA VAL A 26 -9.90 31.29 2.08
C VAL A 26 -10.16 32.74 1.70
N ALA A 27 -10.67 33.00 0.49
CA ALA A 27 -10.94 34.36 0.02
C ALA A 27 -11.95 35.09 0.91
N SER A 28 -13.05 34.41 1.26
CA SER A 28 -14.06 34.96 2.18
C SER A 28 -13.51 35.22 3.58
N THR A 29 -12.70 34.28 4.12
CA THR A 29 -12.09 34.43 5.44
C THR A 29 -11.09 35.59 5.49
N LEU A 30 -10.24 35.75 4.48
CA LEU A 30 -9.28 36.84 4.42
C LEU A 30 -9.96 38.21 4.30
N ALA A 31 -11.01 38.32 3.47
CA ALA A 31 -11.78 39.55 3.34
C ALA A 31 -12.47 39.94 4.65
N ASP A 32 -12.95 38.95 5.40
CA ASP A 32 -13.59 39.16 6.70
C ASP A 32 -12.60 39.64 7.77
N ILE A 33 -11.39 39.06 7.81
CA ILE A 33 -10.30 39.53 8.67
C ILE A 33 -9.90 40.97 8.31
N GLU A 34 -9.78 41.30 7.03
CA GLU A 34 -9.45 42.67 6.59
C GLU A 34 -10.51 43.69 7.02
N ALA A 35 -11.79 43.30 7.01
CA ALA A 35 -12.90 44.18 7.33
C ALA A 35 -13.15 44.33 8.84
N ARG A 36 -12.95 43.27 9.64
CA ARG A 36 -13.38 43.21 11.05
C ARG A 36 -12.25 42.98 12.06
N GLY A 37 -11.01 42.80 11.61
CA GLY A 37 -9.83 42.71 12.48
C GLY A 37 -9.94 41.62 13.56
N ASP A 38 -9.63 41.98 14.80
CA ASP A 38 -9.59 41.08 15.96
C ASP A 38 -10.92 40.34 16.20
N VAL A 39 -12.06 40.93 15.83
CA VAL A 39 -13.38 40.31 15.98
C VAL A 39 -13.49 39.05 15.11
N ALA A 40 -13.10 39.14 13.84
CA ALA A 40 -13.11 37.99 12.94
C ALA A 40 -12.11 36.92 13.39
N VAL A 41 -10.90 37.33 13.81
CA VAL A 41 -9.87 36.41 14.32
C VAL A 41 -10.38 35.62 15.53
N ARG A 42 -11.04 36.29 16.49
CA ARG A 42 -11.60 35.65 17.69
C ARG A 42 -12.71 34.64 17.33
N GLU A 43 -13.63 35.00 16.45
CA GLU A 43 -14.70 34.09 16.00
C GLU A 43 -14.12 32.84 15.30
N LEU A 44 -13.08 33.00 14.48
CA LEU A 44 -12.40 31.89 13.81
C LEU A 44 -11.64 30.99 14.79
N ALA A 45 -10.94 31.57 15.77
CA ALA A 45 -10.28 30.82 16.83
C ALA A 45 -11.27 29.99 17.67
N MET A 46 -12.42 30.57 18.02
CA MET A 46 -13.49 29.84 18.70
C MET A 46 -14.07 28.72 17.83
N LYS A 47 -14.32 29.01 16.55
CA LYS A 47 -14.95 28.06 15.62
C LYS A 47 -14.06 26.85 15.32
N PHE A 48 -12.79 27.07 15.04
CA PHE A 48 -11.88 26.02 14.56
C PHE A 48 -11.04 25.40 15.67
N ASP A 49 -10.69 26.19 16.68
CA ASP A 49 -9.77 25.75 17.75
C ASP A 49 -10.46 25.60 19.11
N SER A 50 -11.74 26.03 19.24
CA SER A 50 -12.47 26.08 20.52
C SER A 50 -11.69 26.80 21.62
N TYR A 51 -10.94 27.82 21.23
CA TYR A 51 -10.00 28.53 22.08
C TYR A 51 -10.29 30.02 22.06
N ASP A 52 -10.52 30.60 23.25
CA ASP A 52 -10.86 32.01 23.41
C ASP A 52 -10.11 32.65 24.56
N ARG A 53 -9.60 33.87 24.35
CA ARG A 53 -8.79 34.64 25.30
C ARG A 53 -8.88 36.14 25.04
N ASP A 54 -8.59 36.93 26.07
CA ASP A 54 -8.52 38.40 25.95
C ASP A 54 -7.34 38.86 25.09
N SER A 55 -6.20 38.17 25.19
CA SER A 55 -5.03 38.36 24.33
C SER A 55 -4.53 36.99 23.88
N TYR A 56 -4.37 36.85 22.57
CA TYR A 56 -3.72 35.68 21.97
C TYR A 56 -2.19 35.75 22.02
N ARG A 57 -1.62 36.95 22.24
CA ARG A 57 -0.20 37.13 22.52
C ARG A 57 0.11 36.62 23.92
N LEU A 58 1.10 35.76 24.04
CA LEU A 58 1.60 35.31 25.34
C LEU A 58 2.47 36.38 25.98
N SER A 59 2.29 36.57 27.28
CA SER A 59 3.21 37.35 28.12
C SER A 59 4.47 36.55 28.45
N ASP A 60 5.55 37.24 28.85
CA ASP A 60 6.80 36.60 29.25
C ASP A 60 6.63 35.60 30.40
N ASP A 61 5.73 35.90 31.34
CA ASP A 61 5.47 35.02 32.49
C ASP A 61 4.70 33.77 32.07
N GLU A 62 3.79 33.88 31.11
CA GLU A 62 3.12 32.72 30.52
C GLU A 62 4.10 31.87 29.73
N ILE A 63 4.96 32.48 28.92
CA ILE A 63 6.00 31.77 28.17
C ILE A 63 6.89 30.98 29.14
N LYS A 64 7.40 31.60 30.21
CA LYS A 64 8.21 30.90 31.22
C LYS A 64 7.44 29.76 31.90
N SER A 65 6.18 29.98 32.27
CA SER A 65 5.33 28.96 32.91
C SER A 65 5.08 27.76 31.98
N ILE A 66 4.83 28.01 30.69
CA ILE A 66 4.60 26.99 29.67
C ILE A 66 5.90 26.21 29.43
N ILE A 67 7.03 26.90 29.26
CA ILE A 67 8.35 26.28 29.04
C ILE A 67 8.76 25.39 30.23
N ALA A 68 8.40 25.76 31.46
CA ALA A 68 8.68 24.96 32.65
C ALA A 68 8.00 23.58 32.65
N LYS A 69 7.00 23.35 31.78
CA LYS A 69 6.34 22.05 31.61
C LYS A 69 7.08 21.12 30.65
N VAL A 70 8.12 21.59 29.96
CA VAL A 70 8.88 20.77 29.00
C VAL A 70 9.80 19.80 29.76
N PRO A 71 9.77 18.50 29.45
CA PRO A 71 10.69 17.52 30.04
C PRO A 71 12.16 17.91 29.79
N PRO A 72 13.09 17.64 30.74
CA PRO A 72 14.49 18.01 30.58
C PRO A 72 15.16 17.43 29.32
N ARG A 73 14.84 16.17 28.97
CA ARG A 73 15.38 15.52 27.76
C ARG A 73 14.92 16.23 26.49
N ASP A 74 13.63 16.48 26.35
CA ASP A 74 13.06 17.20 25.20
C ASP A 74 13.67 18.60 25.06
N MET A 75 13.93 19.27 26.20
CA MET A 75 14.61 20.56 26.23
C MET A 75 16.07 20.49 25.75
N GLU A 76 16.81 19.43 26.12
CA GLU A 76 18.17 19.18 25.63
C GLU A 76 18.17 18.90 24.12
N ASP A 77 17.27 18.03 23.65
CA ASP A 77 17.14 17.67 22.24
C ASP A 77 16.78 18.90 21.37
N MET A 78 15.86 19.75 21.83
CA MET A 78 15.51 21.00 21.14
C MET A 78 16.69 21.97 21.06
N LYS A 79 17.45 22.13 22.14
CA LYS A 79 18.63 23.01 22.14
C LYS A 79 19.69 22.49 21.18
N PHE A 80 19.95 21.18 21.20
CA PHE A 80 20.88 20.54 20.28
C PHE A 80 20.46 20.76 18.81
N ALA A 81 19.21 20.43 18.47
CA ALA A 81 18.70 20.59 17.11
C ALA A 81 18.79 22.06 16.64
N GLN A 82 18.37 23.00 17.48
CA GLN A 82 18.40 24.41 17.15
C GLN A 82 19.83 24.94 17.01
N GLU A 83 20.77 24.48 17.83
CA GLU A 83 22.19 24.83 17.71
C GLU A 83 22.76 24.41 16.35
N GLN A 84 22.45 23.19 15.89
CA GLN A 84 22.88 22.73 14.56
C GLN A 84 22.33 23.63 13.43
N VAL A 85 21.03 23.97 13.50
CA VAL A 85 20.38 24.86 12.52
C VAL A 85 21.02 26.25 12.51
N VAL A 86 21.21 26.84 13.70
CA VAL A 86 21.78 28.18 13.85
C VAL A 86 23.23 28.22 13.38
N ASN A 87 24.02 27.18 13.67
CA ASN A 87 25.42 27.10 13.23
C ASN A 87 25.53 27.11 11.71
N PHE A 88 24.71 26.31 11.02
CA PHE A 88 24.72 26.30 9.56
C PHE A 88 24.13 27.60 8.96
N ALA A 89 23.05 28.13 9.52
CA ALA A 89 22.46 29.40 9.08
C ALA A 89 23.46 30.57 9.19
N ARG A 90 24.30 30.59 10.23
CA ARG A 90 25.37 31.59 10.38
C ARG A 90 26.42 31.45 9.28
N ALA A 91 26.81 30.22 8.94
CA ALA A 91 27.72 29.96 7.83
C ALA A 91 27.12 30.41 6.49
N GLN A 92 25.85 30.12 6.24
CA GLN A 92 25.13 30.60 5.05
C GLN A 92 25.11 32.14 4.99
N ARG A 93 24.71 32.82 6.07
CA ARG A 93 24.74 34.29 6.13
C ARG A 93 26.14 34.86 5.89
N ALA A 94 27.18 34.25 6.45
CA ALA A 94 28.56 34.71 6.26
C ALA A 94 29.04 34.58 4.80
N SER A 95 28.44 33.67 4.01
CA SER A 95 28.73 33.52 2.59
C SER A 95 28.06 34.60 1.71
N MET A 96 27.06 35.33 2.23
CA MET A 96 26.37 36.39 1.51
C MET A 96 27.11 37.72 1.68
N THR A 97 28.04 38.01 0.77
CA THR A 97 28.84 39.26 0.79
C THR A 97 28.23 40.34 -0.08
N ASP A 98 28.19 41.56 0.45
CA ASP A 98 27.91 42.76 -0.35
C ASP A 98 29.02 42.98 -1.38
N ILE A 99 28.68 43.61 -2.51
CA ILE A 99 29.65 43.94 -3.56
C ILE A 99 29.49 45.40 -3.95
N GLU A 100 30.60 46.10 -4.07
CA GLU A 100 30.67 47.42 -4.70
C GLU A 100 31.94 47.46 -5.56
N VAL A 101 31.79 47.82 -6.83
CA VAL A 101 32.88 47.85 -7.81
C VAL A 101 32.76 49.11 -8.65
N GLU A 102 33.84 49.88 -8.74
CA GLU A 102 33.96 51.00 -9.67
C GLU A 102 34.38 50.46 -11.05
N THR A 103 33.43 50.35 -11.96
CA THR A 103 33.65 49.77 -13.30
C THR A 103 34.28 50.76 -14.28
N LEU A 104 34.02 52.05 -14.07
CA LEU A 104 34.60 53.21 -14.76
C LEU A 104 34.76 54.32 -13.72
N PRO A 105 35.68 55.29 -13.91
CA PRO A 105 35.83 56.40 -12.99
C PRO A 105 34.50 57.12 -12.71
N GLY A 106 34.05 57.08 -11.46
CA GLY A 106 32.78 57.65 -10.98
C GLY A 106 31.55 56.75 -11.14
N VAL A 107 31.66 55.54 -11.69
CA VAL A 107 30.53 54.59 -11.87
C VAL A 107 30.69 53.37 -10.98
N ILE A 108 30.03 53.42 -9.82
CA ILE A 108 30.02 52.35 -8.82
C ILE A 108 28.77 51.49 -9.00
N LEU A 109 28.97 50.20 -9.23
CA LEU A 109 27.90 49.20 -9.31
C LEU A 109 28.04 48.23 -8.13
N GLY A 110 26.92 47.77 -7.59
CA GLY A 110 26.95 46.90 -6.42
C GLY A 110 25.61 46.31 -6.04
N HIS A 111 25.64 45.42 -5.05
CA HIS A 111 24.45 44.93 -4.35
C HIS A 111 24.68 44.95 -2.84
N LYS A 112 23.58 44.97 -2.09
CA LYS A 112 23.59 44.86 -0.63
C LYS A 112 22.50 43.90 -0.16
N ASN A 113 22.84 43.06 0.81
CA ASN A 113 21.91 42.14 1.45
C ASN A 113 21.35 42.77 2.73
N ILE A 114 20.05 43.07 2.73
CA ILE A 114 19.37 43.72 3.86
C ILE A 114 18.27 42.78 4.36
N PRO A 115 18.21 42.48 5.68
CA PRO A 115 17.12 41.68 6.22
C PRO A 115 15.78 42.40 6.08
N VAL A 116 14.70 41.63 5.92
CA VAL A 116 13.33 42.16 6.00
C VAL A 116 13.09 42.79 7.37
N GLN A 117 12.21 43.80 7.42
CA GLN A 117 11.93 44.53 8.66
C GLN A 117 11.09 43.70 9.65
N SER A 118 10.25 42.80 9.16
CA SER A 118 9.52 41.87 10.02
C SER A 118 9.14 40.60 9.29
N VAL A 119 9.09 39.49 10.03
CA VAL A 119 8.67 38.18 9.51
C VAL A 119 7.63 37.55 10.45
N GLY A 120 6.63 36.92 9.85
CA GLY A 120 5.66 36.07 10.52
C GLY A 120 5.99 34.60 10.28
N CYS A 121 6.30 33.88 11.34
CA CYS A 121 6.62 32.46 11.33
C CYS A 121 5.39 31.66 11.77
N TYR A 122 4.74 31.00 10.82
CA TYR A 122 3.64 30.09 11.13
C TYR A 122 4.18 28.69 11.46
N VAL A 123 3.88 28.19 12.66
CA VAL A 123 4.28 26.86 13.13
C VAL A 123 3.02 25.99 13.28
N PRO A 124 2.84 24.99 12.41
CA PRO A 124 1.61 24.19 12.38
C PRO A 124 1.47 23.27 13.61
N GLY A 125 0.23 23.08 14.05
CA GLY A 125 -0.12 22.13 15.11
C GLY A 125 -0.31 20.69 14.62
N GLY A 126 -0.75 20.50 13.37
CA GLY A 126 -0.92 19.18 12.74
C GLY A 126 -1.74 18.16 13.55
N LYS A 127 -1.59 16.87 13.20
CA LYS A 127 -1.98 15.74 14.08
C LYS A 127 -1.07 15.67 15.32
N PHE A 128 0.17 16.14 15.15
CA PHE A 128 1.19 16.26 16.19
C PHE A 128 1.89 17.62 16.07
N PRO A 129 2.16 18.30 17.21
CA PRO A 129 2.83 19.61 17.21
C PRO A 129 4.21 19.57 16.54
N MET A 130 4.44 20.43 15.54
CA MET A 130 5.67 20.42 14.73
C MET A 130 6.75 21.36 15.29
N VAL A 131 7.45 20.91 16.33
CA VAL A 131 8.56 21.64 16.98
C VAL A 131 9.65 22.05 15.96
N ALA A 132 9.96 21.16 15.02
CA ALA A 132 10.99 21.38 14.00
C ALA A 132 10.76 22.63 13.13
N SER A 133 9.50 22.99 12.85
CA SER A 133 9.19 24.18 12.05
C SER A 133 9.64 25.47 12.72
N ALA A 134 9.62 25.55 14.07
CA ALA A 134 10.10 26.73 14.79
C ALA A 134 11.62 26.90 14.63
N HIS A 135 12.39 25.81 14.69
CA HIS A 135 13.84 25.86 14.48
C HIS A 135 14.19 26.38 13.08
N MET A 136 13.47 25.93 12.05
CA MET A 136 13.77 26.29 10.66
C MET A 136 13.24 27.67 10.24
N SER A 137 12.24 28.21 10.93
CA SER A 137 11.62 29.51 10.59
C SER A 137 12.08 30.65 11.49
N VAL A 138 11.98 30.49 12.80
CA VAL A 138 12.26 31.56 13.78
C VAL A 138 13.76 31.76 13.95
N ALA A 139 14.50 30.67 14.18
CA ALA A 139 15.93 30.76 14.46
C ALA A 139 16.73 31.27 13.26
N THR A 140 16.34 30.88 12.04
CA THR A 140 16.96 31.35 10.80
C THR A 140 16.67 32.83 10.55
N ALA A 141 15.46 33.30 10.82
CA ALA A 141 15.12 34.72 10.77
C ALA A 141 15.95 35.55 11.77
N LYS A 142 16.15 35.04 12.99
CA LYS A 142 17.00 35.69 13.99
C LYS A 142 18.44 35.78 13.51
N VAL A 143 18.96 34.69 12.94
CA VAL A 143 20.31 34.66 12.35
C VAL A 143 20.42 35.62 11.17
N ALA A 144 19.38 35.81 10.35
CA ALA A 144 19.37 36.80 9.26
C ALA A 144 19.43 38.25 9.77
N GLY A 145 19.06 38.49 11.04
CA GLY A 145 19.04 39.82 11.65
C GLY A 145 17.73 40.56 11.44
N VAL A 146 16.62 39.84 11.26
CA VAL A 146 15.27 40.43 11.21
C VAL A 146 14.97 41.09 12.58
N PRO A 147 14.58 42.37 12.63
CA PRO A 147 14.43 43.09 13.89
C PRO A 147 13.11 42.81 14.61
N ARG A 148 12.09 42.30 13.93
CA ARG A 148 10.81 41.86 14.53
C ARG A 148 10.37 40.51 13.98
N ILE A 149 10.33 39.51 14.85
CA ILE A 149 9.92 38.14 14.53
C ILE A 149 8.67 37.79 15.35
N ILE A 150 7.56 37.59 14.65
CA ILE A 150 6.30 37.12 15.23
C ILE A 150 6.12 35.65 14.89
N ALA A 151 5.74 34.83 15.86
CA ALA A 151 5.47 33.41 15.67
C ALA A 151 4.05 33.05 16.11
N CYS A 152 3.32 32.33 15.25
CA CYS A 152 1.95 31.89 15.52
C CYS A 152 1.87 30.36 15.49
N THR A 153 1.15 29.77 16.44
CA THR A 153 0.82 28.34 16.44
C THR A 153 -0.59 28.10 16.98
N PRO A 154 -1.38 27.17 16.41
CA PRO A 154 -2.67 26.80 17.00
C PRO A 154 -2.49 26.21 18.40
N PRO A 155 -3.52 26.28 19.27
CA PRO A 155 -3.55 25.49 20.48
C PRO A 155 -3.59 23.99 20.13
N PHE A 156 -3.00 23.16 20.98
CA PHE A 156 -3.03 21.70 20.87
C PHE A 156 -3.82 21.15 22.04
N ARG A 157 -4.91 20.42 21.77
CA ARG A 157 -5.85 19.93 22.80
C ARG A 157 -6.38 21.05 23.70
N GLY A 158 -6.63 22.22 23.12
CA GLY A 158 -7.22 23.38 23.81
C GLY A 158 -6.23 24.24 24.59
N GLU A 159 -4.92 23.95 24.56
CA GLU A 159 -3.91 24.73 25.27
C GLU A 159 -2.62 24.95 24.44
N PRO A 160 -1.77 25.94 24.77
CA PRO A 160 -0.50 26.14 24.08
C PRO A 160 0.45 24.95 24.33
N ASN A 161 1.03 24.39 23.27
CA ASN A 161 1.94 23.26 23.41
C ASN A 161 3.30 23.68 24.01
N PRO A 162 3.74 23.10 25.14
CA PRO A 162 4.98 23.51 25.81
C PRO A 162 6.24 23.48 24.94
N ALA A 163 6.43 22.40 24.15
CA ALA A 163 7.62 22.22 23.34
C ALA A 163 7.65 23.21 22.16
N VAL A 164 6.51 23.46 21.51
CA VAL A 164 6.44 24.45 20.42
C VAL A 164 6.71 25.87 20.92
N ILE A 165 6.12 26.27 22.04
CA ILE A 165 6.37 27.60 22.64
C ILE A 165 7.84 27.73 23.06
N ALA A 166 8.43 26.67 23.65
CA ALA A 166 9.85 26.65 23.96
C ALA A 166 10.73 26.83 22.72
N ALA A 167 10.47 26.11 21.64
CA ALA A 167 11.23 26.21 20.41
C ALA A 167 11.11 27.59 19.74
N MET A 168 9.92 28.21 19.75
CA MET A 168 9.75 29.59 19.26
C MET A 168 10.52 30.60 20.11
N HIS A 169 10.42 30.49 21.42
CA HIS A 169 11.10 31.41 22.34
C HIS A 169 12.62 31.28 22.24
N LEU A 170 13.14 30.04 22.30
CA LEU A 170 14.57 29.77 22.13
C LEU A 170 15.06 30.19 20.74
N GLY A 171 14.22 30.05 19.71
CA GLY A 171 14.51 30.51 18.35
C GLY A 171 14.66 32.03 18.24
N GLY A 172 14.19 32.79 19.22
CA GLY A 172 14.30 34.24 19.27
C GLY A 172 13.11 35.00 18.69
N ALA A 173 11.91 34.41 18.74
CA ALA A 173 10.67 35.12 18.45
C ALA A 173 10.48 36.26 19.47
N ASP A 174 10.16 37.46 18.98
CA ASP A 174 9.89 38.65 19.81
C ASP A 174 8.42 38.69 20.26
N GLU A 175 7.53 38.05 19.51
CA GLU A 175 6.10 37.94 19.82
C GLU A 175 5.61 36.51 19.53
N ILE A 176 4.91 35.89 20.48
CA ILE A 176 4.36 34.54 20.33
C ILE A 176 2.84 34.59 20.51
N TYR A 177 2.11 34.11 19.52
CA TYR A 177 0.65 34.08 19.50
C TYR A 177 0.13 32.64 19.39
N VAL A 178 -0.92 32.35 20.15
CA VAL A 178 -1.61 31.06 20.10
C VAL A 178 -2.80 31.17 19.14
N LEU A 179 -2.50 31.19 17.84
CA LEU A 179 -3.43 31.29 16.73
C LEU A 179 -3.02 30.35 15.59
N GLY A 180 -3.99 29.64 15.01
CA GLY A 180 -3.81 28.70 13.90
C GLY A 180 -4.35 29.18 12.56
N GLY A 181 -4.16 28.36 11.52
CA GLY A 181 -4.94 28.41 10.29
C GLY A 181 -4.88 29.71 9.50
N ILE A 182 -5.98 29.99 8.78
CA ILE A 182 -6.13 31.20 7.96
C ILE A 182 -6.14 32.44 8.85
N GLN A 183 -6.72 32.37 10.05
CA GLN A 183 -6.82 33.48 10.99
C GLN A 183 -5.44 33.97 11.45
N ALA A 184 -4.50 33.08 11.74
CA ALA A 184 -3.13 33.47 12.07
C ALA A 184 -2.39 34.11 10.88
N VAL A 185 -2.47 33.47 9.72
CA VAL A 185 -1.80 33.94 8.49
C VAL A 185 -2.36 35.28 8.02
N GLY A 186 -3.68 35.41 8.02
CA GLY A 186 -4.41 36.63 7.68
C GLY A 186 -4.09 37.76 8.64
N ALA A 187 -4.13 37.52 9.95
CA ALA A 187 -3.80 38.54 10.95
C ALA A 187 -2.34 39.03 10.83
N MET A 188 -1.39 38.12 10.60
CA MET A 188 0.01 38.52 10.38
C MET A 188 0.21 39.29 9.07
N ALA A 189 -0.49 38.93 7.99
CA ALA A 189 -0.31 39.56 6.69
C ALA A 189 -1.02 40.92 6.56
N LEU A 190 -2.29 40.96 6.97
CA LEU A 190 -3.17 42.12 6.79
C LEU A 190 -3.05 43.10 7.96
N GLY A 191 -2.70 42.58 9.13
CA GLY A 191 -2.73 43.32 10.38
C GLY A 191 -4.13 43.38 10.98
N THR A 192 -4.18 43.52 12.29
CA THR A 192 -5.40 43.79 13.08
C THR A 192 -5.10 44.86 14.12
N GLU A 193 -6.07 45.18 14.99
CA GLU A 193 -5.88 46.11 16.10
C GLU A 193 -4.79 45.61 17.07
N SER A 194 -4.70 44.30 17.29
CA SER A 194 -3.72 43.69 18.19
C SER A 194 -2.44 43.20 17.50
N ILE A 195 -2.46 42.94 16.19
CA ILE A 195 -1.32 42.36 15.44
C ILE A 195 -0.90 43.31 14.31
N ALA A 196 0.27 43.95 14.43
CA ALA A 196 0.81 44.73 13.34
C ALA A 196 1.29 43.83 12.17
N PRO A 197 1.04 44.20 10.89
CA PRO A 197 1.36 43.37 9.74
C PRO A 197 2.87 43.12 9.58
N VAL A 198 3.22 42.03 8.88
CA VAL A 198 4.61 41.64 8.58
C VAL A 198 4.98 41.82 7.11
N HIS A 199 6.28 41.83 6.81
CA HIS A 199 6.78 41.98 5.43
C HIS A 199 6.98 40.63 4.71
N LEU A 200 7.18 39.55 5.48
CA LEU A 200 7.40 38.21 4.95
C LEU A 200 6.68 37.19 5.84
N LEU A 201 6.02 36.21 5.23
CA LEU A 201 5.47 35.04 5.89
C LEU A 201 6.29 33.80 5.55
N VAL A 202 6.63 33.03 6.58
CA VAL A 202 7.35 31.77 6.43
C VAL A 202 6.68 30.67 7.22
N GLY A 203 6.91 29.43 6.80
CA GLY A 203 6.43 28.24 7.48
C GLY A 203 5.36 27.49 6.69
N PRO A 204 5.37 26.15 6.74
CA PRO A 204 4.41 25.32 6.05
C PRO A 204 3.05 25.31 6.76
N GLY A 205 2.02 24.87 6.06
CA GLY A 205 0.72 24.63 6.66
C GLY A 205 -0.14 23.73 5.79
N ASN A 206 -1.37 23.47 6.24
CA ASN A 206 -2.35 22.71 5.46
C ASN A 206 -2.77 23.47 4.18
N ALA A 207 -3.62 22.84 3.36
CA ALA A 207 -4.10 23.42 2.11
C ALA A 207 -4.67 24.85 2.27
N PHE A 208 -5.39 25.13 3.36
CA PHE A 208 -5.96 26.45 3.64
C PHE A 208 -4.89 27.51 3.93
N VAL A 209 -3.85 27.16 4.69
CA VAL A 209 -2.71 28.06 4.96
C VAL A 209 -1.90 28.30 3.68
N ALA A 210 -1.65 27.25 2.89
CA ALA A 210 -0.95 27.36 1.62
C ALA A 210 -1.71 28.28 0.64
N GLU A 211 -3.02 28.10 0.53
CA GLU A 211 -3.89 28.93 -0.29
C GLU A 211 -3.99 30.37 0.24
N ALA A 212 -4.05 30.58 1.56
CA ALA A 212 -4.04 31.91 2.15
C ALA A 212 -2.75 32.66 1.81
N LYS A 213 -1.58 32.01 1.97
CA LYS A 213 -0.29 32.56 1.54
C LYS A 213 -0.29 32.86 0.04
N ARG A 214 -0.91 32.00 -0.78
CA ARG A 214 -1.01 32.21 -2.23
C ARG A 214 -1.82 33.46 -2.59
N GLN A 215 -2.96 33.67 -1.93
CA GLN A 215 -3.80 34.85 -2.17
C GLN A 215 -3.20 36.15 -1.61
N LEU A 216 -2.43 36.06 -0.53
CA LEU A 216 -1.75 37.19 0.10
C LEU A 216 -0.42 37.55 -0.57
N PHE A 217 0.12 36.69 -1.43
CA PHE A 217 1.37 36.95 -2.13
C PHE A 217 1.27 38.23 -2.98
N GLY A 218 2.25 39.12 -2.79
CA GLY A 218 2.27 40.45 -3.40
C GLY A 218 1.78 41.56 -2.46
N ARG A 219 0.94 41.25 -1.47
CA ARG A 219 0.65 42.12 -0.31
C ARG A 219 1.70 41.93 0.79
N VAL A 220 2.10 40.67 1.00
CA VAL A 220 3.20 40.24 1.86
C VAL A 220 4.11 39.30 1.07
N GLY A 221 5.40 39.29 1.39
CA GLY A 221 6.30 38.26 0.87
C GLY A 221 5.90 36.88 1.42
N ILE A 222 6.16 35.82 0.67
CA ILE A 222 6.07 34.44 1.18
C ILE A 222 7.35 33.69 0.83
N ASP A 223 7.67 32.65 1.58
CA ASP A 223 8.79 31.72 1.31
C ASP A 223 8.57 30.90 0.03
N LEU A 224 7.48 30.11 -0.04
CA LEU A 224 7.16 29.22 -1.15
C LEU A 224 5.66 28.88 -1.18
N PHE A 225 5.20 28.40 -2.33
CA PHE A 225 3.90 27.74 -2.46
C PHE A 225 4.06 26.27 -2.04
N ALA A 226 3.43 25.87 -0.94
CA ALA A 226 3.56 24.52 -0.43
C ALA A 226 2.74 23.52 -1.27
N GLY A 227 3.33 22.37 -1.56
CA GLY A 227 2.66 21.19 -2.12
C GLY A 227 2.78 19.99 -1.17
N PRO A 228 2.19 18.84 -1.52
CA PRO A 228 2.40 17.59 -0.79
C PRO A 228 3.90 17.26 -0.72
N THR A 229 4.38 16.79 0.43
CA THR A 229 5.73 16.25 0.55
C THR A 229 5.80 14.89 -0.16
N GLU A 230 6.96 14.52 -0.70
CA GLU A 230 7.18 13.25 -1.39
C GLU A 230 8.57 12.67 -1.11
N THR A 231 8.70 11.35 -1.19
CA THR A 231 9.98 10.63 -1.09
C THR A 231 10.05 9.53 -2.15
N MET A 232 11.23 9.35 -2.73
CA MET A 232 11.53 8.24 -3.62
C MET A 232 12.80 7.51 -3.16
N VAL A 233 12.67 6.20 -2.92
CA VAL A 233 13.78 5.30 -2.61
C VAL A 233 14.16 4.54 -3.87
N ILE A 234 15.45 4.57 -4.24
CA ILE A 234 16.01 3.75 -5.32
C ILE A 234 16.87 2.67 -4.67
N ALA A 235 16.46 1.41 -4.79
CA ALA A 235 17.09 0.29 -4.10
C ALA A 235 17.40 -0.86 -5.06
N ASP A 236 18.63 -1.36 -5.02
CA ASP A 236 19.00 -2.63 -5.66
C ASP A 236 19.01 -3.77 -4.64
N ASN A 237 19.55 -4.92 -5.03
CA ASN A 237 19.61 -6.11 -4.18
C ASN A 237 20.63 -6.02 -3.03
N THR A 238 21.38 -4.92 -2.91
CA THR A 238 22.37 -4.71 -1.83
C THR A 238 21.81 -3.92 -0.65
N VAL A 239 20.64 -3.31 -0.81
CA VAL A 239 20.02 -2.42 0.19
C VAL A 239 19.15 -3.22 1.15
N ASP A 240 19.16 -2.83 2.43
CA ASP A 240 18.27 -3.36 3.45
C ASP A 240 16.81 -2.97 3.15
N ALA A 241 15.95 -3.96 2.96
CA ALA A 241 14.55 -3.76 2.65
C ALA A 241 13.76 -3.12 3.80
N GLU A 242 14.13 -3.37 5.06
CA GLU A 242 13.47 -2.79 6.23
C GLU A 242 13.76 -1.29 6.34
N ILE A 243 14.98 -0.86 6.00
CA ILE A 243 15.34 0.56 5.94
C ILE A 243 14.54 1.26 4.84
N CYS A 244 14.47 0.68 3.63
CA CYS A 244 13.64 1.21 2.55
C CYS A 244 12.18 1.34 2.97
N ALA A 245 11.61 0.32 3.61
CA ALA A 245 10.24 0.35 4.09
C ALA A 245 10.02 1.42 5.17
N THR A 246 10.97 1.58 6.10
CA THR A 246 10.91 2.58 7.16
C THR A 246 10.93 4.00 6.60
N ASP A 247 11.78 4.28 5.61
CA ASP A 247 11.83 5.59 4.95
C ASP A 247 10.53 5.91 4.20
N LEU A 248 9.98 4.92 3.49
CA LEU A 248 8.71 5.08 2.77
C LEU A 248 7.54 5.31 3.75
N LEU A 249 7.50 4.58 4.87
CA LEU A 249 6.49 4.76 5.92
C LEU A 249 6.62 6.11 6.61
N GLY A 250 7.84 6.56 6.90
CA GLY A 250 8.11 7.88 7.47
C GLY A 250 7.61 9.03 6.59
N GLN A 251 7.62 8.85 5.27
CA GLN A 251 6.97 9.81 4.36
C GLN A 251 5.44 9.64 4.33
N ALA A 252 4.95 8.40 4.30
CA ALA A 252 3.52 8.12 4.21
C ALA A 252 2.72 8.61 5.44
N GLU A 253 3.34 8.69 6.63
CA GLU A 253 2.68 9.22 7.83
C GLU A 253 2.44 10.74 7.80
N HIS A 254 3.13 11.46 6.90
CA HIS A 254 3.09 12.92 6.83
C HIS A 254 1.73 13.48 6.33
N GLY A 255 0.97 12.67 5.58
CA GLY A 255 -0.35 13.05 5.08
C GLY A 255 -0.96 11.95 4.21
N TYR A 256 -2.31 11.91 4.16
CA TYR A 256 -3.03 10.91 3.35
C TYR A 256 -2.72 11.00 1.84
N ASN A 257 -2.21 12.15 1.38
CA ASN A 257 -1.84 12.44 0.01
C ASN A 257 -0.32 12.47 -0.22
N SER A 258 0.50 12.07 0.75
CA SER A 258 1.97 12.06 0.64
C SER A 258 2.44 10.89 -0.23
N PRO A 259 3.03 11.14 -1.42
CA PRO A 259 3.57 10.07 -2.25
C PRO A 259 4.84 9.46 -1.65
N ALA A 260 4.91 8.13 -1.69
CA ALA A 260 6.10 7.36 -1.33
C ALA A 260 6.36 6.33 -2.44
N VAL A 261 7.53 6.40 -3.09
CA VAL A 261 7.85 5.63 -4.29
C VAL A 261 9.08 4.75 -4.07
N LEU A 262 8.99 3.46 -4.39
CA LEU A 262 10.14 2.56 -4.45
C LEU A 262 10.46 2.24 -5.92
N VAL A 263 11.72 2.40 -6.30
CA VAL A 263 12.24 1.97 -7.61
C VAL A 263 13.30 0.90 -7.37
N THR A 264 13.07 -0.31 -7.88
CA THR A 264 14.02 -1.42 -7.72
C THR A 264 14.23 -2.26 -8.98
N ASN A 265 15.40 -2.87 -9.09
CA ASN A 265 15.76 -3.86 -10.11
C ASN A 265 15.92 -5.28 -9.53
N SER A 266 15.62 -5.51 -8.25
CA SER A 266 15.91 -6.76 -7.53
C SER A 266 14.76 -7.80 -7.55
N TRP A 267 14.01 -7.90 -8.64
CA TRP A 267 12.98 -8.95 -8.76
C TRP A 267 13.63 -10.33 -8.94
N LYS A 268 13.12 -11.36 -8.26
CA LYS A 268 13.61 -12.73 -8.44
C LYS A 268 13.15 -13.25 -9.81
N MET A 269 14.11 -13.64 -10.66
CA MET A 269 13.87 -14.15 -12.01
C MET A 269 14.77 -15.37 -12.31
N CYS A 270 14.41 -16.15 -13.33
CA CYS A 270 15.24 -17.20 -13.92
C CYS A 270 16.38 -16.56 -14.72
N VAL A 271 17.62 -16.75 -14.27
CA VAL A 271 18.84 -16.16 -14.87
C VAL A 271 19.79 -17.20 -15.47
N GLY A 272 19.39 -18.47 -15.49
CA GLY A 272 20.19 -19.58 -15.97
C GLY A 272 19.32 -20.77 -16.35
N GLU A 273 19.94 -21.81 -16.89
CA GLU A 273 19.25 -23.03 -17.29
C GLU A 273 18.48 -23.66 -16.10
N VAL A 274 17.20 -23.97 -16.32
CA VAL A 274 16.37 -24.69 -15.36
C VAL A 274 16.92 -26.10 -15.19
N ARG A 275 17.28 -26.44 -13.95
CA ARG A 275 17.74 -27.77 -13.57
C ARG A 275 17.13 -28.15 -12.23
N SER A 276 16.70 -29.40 -12.10
CA SER A 276 16.30 -29.94 -10.80
C SER A 276 17.49 -29.92 -9.84
N LYS A 277 17.24 -29.56 -8.58
CA LYS A 277 18.23 -29.66 -7.50
C LYS A 277 18.28 -31.07 -6.88
N GLY A 278 17.59 -32.03 -7.48
CA GLY A 278 17.37 -33.37 -6.94
C GLY A 278 16.04 -33.48 -6.19
N GLN A 279 15.66 -34.71 -5.85
CA GLN A 279 14.36 -35.04 -5.25
C GLN A 279 14.39 -35.15 -3.72
N GLY A 280 15.49 -34.75 -3.07
CA GLY A 280 15.70 -35.02 -1.64
C GLY A 280 14.68 -34.34 -0.70
N GLU A 281 14.18 -33.14 -1.02
CA GLU A 281 13.10 -32.52 -0.23
C GLU A 281 11.75 -33.17 -0.52
N LEU A 282 11.44 -33.45 -1.80
CA LEU A 282 10.24 -34.18 -2.19
C LEU A 282 10.14 -35.55 -1.51
N GLU A 283 11.23 -36.31 -1.48
CA GLU A 283 11.29 -37.62 -0.84
C GLU A 283 11.01 -37.55 0.67
N LYS A 284 11.42 -36.46 1.34
CA LYS A 284 11.08 -36.23 2.76
C LYS A 284 9.59 -35.95 2.92
N ASP A 285 9.00 -35.12 2.06
CA ASP A 285 7.57 -34.82 2.11
C ASP A 285 6.74 -36.08 1.83
N ILE A 286 7.15 -36.89 0.85
CA ILE A 286 6.55 -38.19 0.56
C ILE A 286 6.64 -39.11 1.78
N ALA A 287 7.81 -39.19 2.43
CA ALA A 287 7.99 -40.01 3.61
C ALA A 287 7.10 -39.54 4.77
N ASN A 288 7.00 -38.23 5.00
CA ASN A 288 6.15 -37.63 6.02
C ASN A 288 4.67 -37.94 5.79
N LEU A 289 4.17 -37.72 4.56
CA LEU A 289 2.79 -38.00 4.21
C LEU A 289 2.48 -39.49 4.35
N ARG A 290 3.34 -40.38 3.84
CA ARG A 290 3.12 -41.83 3.95
C ARG A 290 3.16 -42.32 5.39
N ALA A 291 4.02 -41.76 6.24
CA ALA A 291 4.03 -42.07 7.66
C ALA A 291 2.70 -41.67 8.32
N ALA A 292 2.19 -40.46 8.04
CA ALA A 292 0.89 -40.01 8.53
C ALA A 292 -0.26 -40.91 8.02
N MET A 293 -0.26 -41.26 6.74
CA MET A 293 -1.25 -42.17 6.15
C MET A 293 -1.24 -43.54 6.85
N ALA A 294 -0.07 -44.09 7.15
CA ALA A 294 0.05 -45.36 7.86
C ALA A 294 -0.50 -45.28 9.30
N VAL A 295 -0.26 -44.17 10.00
CA VAL A 295 -0.79 -43.93 11.36
C VAL A 295 -2.32 -43.83 11.35
N HIS A 296 -2.89 -43.20 10.33
CA HIS A 296 -4.33 -42.93 10.25
C HIS A 296 -5.12 -43.93 9.38
N GLY A 297 -4.46 -44.95 8.83
CA GLY A 297 -5.10 -46.00 8.02
C GLY A 297 -5.61 -45.51 6.66
N ALA A 298 -5.04 -44.43 6.10
CA ALA A 298 -5.42 -43.92 4.79
C ALA A 298 -4.82 -44.79 3.67
N GLU A 299 -5.67 -45.41 2.86
CA GLU A 299 -5.25 -46.30 1.76
C GLU A 299 -4.83 -45.55 0.50
N ARG A 300 -5.35 -44.33 0.31
CA ARG A 300 -5.11 -43.48 -0.85
C ARG A 300 -4.87 -42.04 -0.39
N GLY A 301 -3.89 -41.39 -0.98
CA GLY A 301 -3.53 -40.00 -0.70
C GLY A 301 -2.97 -39.35 -1.97
N PHE A 302 -2.97 -38.02 -1.99
CA PHE A 302 -2.38 -37.25 -3.07
C PHE A 302 -1.35 -36.26 -2.52
N MET A 303 -0.43 -35.84 -3.38
CA MET A 303 0.56 -34.81 -3.10
C MET A 303 0.47 -33.71 -4.14
N ASN A 304 0.49 -32.46 -3.67
CA ASN A 304 0.46 -31.29 -4.52
C ASN A 304 1.82 -31.04 -5.17
N ALA A 305 1.80 -30.61 -6.43
CA ALA A 305 2.94 -30.09 -7.15
C ALA A 305 2.51 -28.89 -8.01
N ALA A 306 3.43 -27.97 -8.25
CA ALA A 306 3.18 -26.83 -9.12
C ALA A 306 3.12 -27.26 -10.59
N SER A 307 2.22 -26.66 -11.38
CA SER A 307 2.28 -26.73 -12.85
C SER A 307 3.48 -25.95 -13.42
N PRO A 308 4.00 -26.26 -14.62
CA PRO A 308 5.01 -25.44 -15.28
C PRO A 308 4.50 -24.00 -15.52
N GLY A 309 3.21 -23.85 -15.82
CA GLY A 309 2.55 -22.57 -16.04
C GLY A 309 2.58 -21.68 -14.79
N VAL A 310 2.24 -22.22 -13.61
CA VAL A 310 2.25 -21.45 -12.36
C VAL A 310 3.66 -21.07 -11.92
N ILE A 311 4.66 -21.92 -12.19
CA ILE A 311 6.06 -21.55 -11.93
C ILE A 311 6.44 -20.35 -12.82
N SER A 312 6.07 -20.38 -14.10
CA SER A 312 6.34 -19.25 -15.02
C SER A 312 5.57 -17.96 -14.67
N LEU A 313 4.42 -18.10 -13.99
CA LEU A 313 3.63 -16.96 -13.50
C LEU A 313 4.37 -16.22 -12.38
N PHE A 314 4.86 -16.96 -11.37
CA PHE A 314 5.49 -16.38 -10.19
C PHE A 314 6.99 -16.13 -10.32
N LEU A 315 7.68 -16.83 -11.23
CA LEU A 315 9.10 -16.66 -11.51
C LEU A 315 9.29 -16.21 -12.96
N GLN A 316 9.54 -14.92 -13.14
CA GLN A 316 9.79 -14.31 -14.45
C GLN A 316 11.12 -14.80 -15.05
N ASN A 317 11.30 -14.69 -16.37
CA ASN A 317 12.45 -15.22 -17.09
C ASN A 317 13.34 -14.13 -17.71
N ASP A 318 14.65 -14.26 -17.53
CA ASP A 318 15.71 -13.43 -18.14
C ASP A 318 16.79 -14.28 -18.84
N HIS A 319 16.59 -15.59 -18.97
CA HIS A 319 17.57 -16.52 -19.55
C HIS A 319 17.14 -17.08 -20.92
N TYR A 320 15.92 -17.61 -21.01
CA TYR A 320 15.39 -18.21 -22.24
C TYR A 320 14.90 -17.12 -23.20
N ALA A 321 15.11 -17.31 -24.50
CA ALA A 321 14.75 -16.32 -25.52
C ALA A 321 13.24 -16.10 -25.68
N THR A 322 12.43 -17.12 -25.37
CA THR A 322 10.96 -17.06 -25.47
C THR A 322 10.33 -17.69 -24.23
N ARG A 323 9.09 -17.29 -23.94
CA ARG A 323 8.30 -17.88 -22.86
C ARG A 323 8.06 -19.37 -23.09
N ASP A 324 7.80 -19.78 -24.32
CA ASP A 324 7.59 -21.18 -24.68
C ASP A 324 8.84 -22.04 -24.41
N ALA A 325 10.04 -21.52 -24.69
CA ALA A 325 11.28 -22.21 -24.37
C ALA A 325 11.50 -22.35 -22.85
N TYR A 326 11.09 -21.34 -22.07
CA TYR A 326 11.13 -21.40 -20.62
C TYR A 326 10.11 -22.41 -20.07
N LEU A 327 8.88 -22.37 -20.55
CA LEU A 327 7.80 -23.30 -20.19
C LEU A 327 8.18 -24.75 -20.50
N ALA A 328 8.76 -25.01 -21.67
CA ALA A 328 9.27 -26.33 -22.05
C ALA A 328 10.36 -26.82 -21.08
N ALA A 329 11.31 -25.96 -20.73
CA ALA A 329 12.37 -26.32 -19.78
C ALA A 329 11.83 -26.58 -18.36
N LEU A 330 10.81 -25.84 -17.92
CA LEU A 330 10.10 -26.10 -16.66
C LEU A 330 9.37 -27.44 -16.72
N ALA A 331 8.67 -27.74 -17.81
CA ALA A 331 7.95 -29.00 -17.99
C ALA A 331 8.90 -30.21 -17.93
N ASP A 332 10.03 -30.15 -18.62
CA ASP A 332 11.04 -31.21 -18.61
C ASP A 332 11.63 -31.40 -17.20
N ALA A 333 11.84 -30.31 -16.44
CA ALA A 333 12.36 -30.38 -15.08
C ALA A 333 11.34 -30.96 -14.09
N MET A 334 10.05 -30.62 -14.22
CA MET A 334 8.98 -31.06 -13.33
C MET A 334 8.57 -32.53 -13.55
N LYS A 335 8.79 -33.07 -14.75
CA LYS A 335 8.45 -34.46 -15.08
C LYS A 335 8.99 -35.48 -14.07
N ALA A 336 10.24 -35.33 -13.65
CA ALA A 336 10.86 -36.21 -12.66
C ALA A 336 10.19 -36.15 -11.28
N GLU A 337 9.71 -34.97 -10.87
CA GLU A 337 8.97 -34.79 -9.61
C GLU A 337 7.60 -35.48 -9.69
N TYR A 338 6.88 -35.30 -10.80
CA TYR A 338 5.58 -35.94 -11.04
C TYR A 338 5.67 -37.47 -11.03
N GLU A 339 6.65 -38.03 -11.73
CA GLU A 339 6.92 -39.47 -11.75
C GLU A 339 7.29 -40.00 -10.36
N THR A 340 8.08 -39.25 -9.59
CA THR A 340 8.51 -39.64 -8.24
C THR A 340 7.32 -39.73 -7.29
N ILE A 341 6.39 -38.77 -7.32
CA ILE A 341 5.16 -38.78 -6.51
C ILE A 341 4.34 -40.03 -6.81
N VAL A 342 4.09 -40.31 -8.09
CA VAL A 342 3.24 -41.43 -8.49
C VAL A 342 3.91 -42.78 -8.22
N ALA A 343 5.22 -42.89 -8.44
CA ALA A 343 6.02 -44.08 -8.10
C ALA A 343 6.02 -44.40 -6.60
N ALA A 344 5.86 -43.38 -5.74
CA ALA A 344 5.71 -43.58 -4.30
C ALA A 344 4.33 -44.11 -3.88
N GLY A 345 3.39 -44.29 -4.82
CA GLY A 345 2.05 -44.78 -4.57
C GLY A 345 1.03 -43.69 -4.24
N LEU A 346 1.37 -42.41 -4.42
CA LEU A 346 0.48 -41.26 -4.20
C LEU A 346 -0.13 -40.78 -5.53
N ASP A 347 -1.32 -40.20 -5.47
CA ASP A 347 -1.84 -39.45 -6.63
C ASP A 347 -1.12 -38.09 -6.73
N LEU A 348 -0.97 -37.59 -7.95
CA LEU A 348 -0.42 -36.27 -8.21
C LEU A 348 -1.55 -35.26 -8.30
N GLN A 349 -1.51 -34.20 -7.49
CA GLN A 349 -2.38 -33.04 -7.67
C GLN A 349 -1.57 -31.87 -8.21
N LEU A 350 -1.95 -31.39 -9.40
CA LEU A 350 -1.34 -30.23 -10.02
C LEU A 350 -2.15 -28.98 -9.70
N ASP A 351 -1.50 -28.02 -9.07
CA ASP A 351 -2.11 -26.73 -8.77
C ASP A 351 -1.82 -25.77 -9.94
N CYS A 352 -2.87 -25.38 -10.66
CA CYS A 352 -2.80 -24.66 -11.92
C CYS A 352 -3.57 -23.32 -11.89
N PRO A 353 -3.30 -22.41 -10.93
CA PRO A 353 -3.92 -21.08 -10.94
C PRO A 353 -3.52 -20.28 -12.19
N ASP A 354 -2.44 -20.67 -12.88
CA ASP A 354 -2.07 -20.09 -14.16
C ASP A 354 -3.17 -20.18 -15.23
N LEU A 355 -4.11 -21.13 -15.11
CA LEU A 355 -5.22 -21.27 -16.05
C LEU A 355 -6.34 -20.25 -15.84
N ALA A 356 -6.46 -19.60 -14.67
CA ALA A 356 -7.56 -18.68 -14.38
C ALA A 356 -7.09 -17.41 -13.66
N LEU A 357 -6.49 -17.52 -12.46
CA LEU A 357 -5.92 -16.40 -11.69
C LEU A 357 -5.02 -15.48 -12.54
N SER A 358 -4.21 -16.06 -13.42
CA SER A 358 -3.24 -15.27 -14.19
C SER A 358 -3.90 -14.28 -15.16
N ARG A 359 -5.16 -14.48 -15.54
CA ARG A 359 -5.95 -13.55 -16.36
C ARG A 359 -6.02 -12.16 -15.75
N HIS A 360 -6.35 -12.06 -14.48
CA HIS A 360 -6.53 -10.77 -13.81
C HIS A 360 -5.25 -10.29 -13.09
N MET A 361 -4.28 -11.20 -12.87
CA MET A 361 -3.00 -10.85 -12.26
C MET A 361 -1.94 -10.37 -13.25
N LEU A 362 -1.70 -11.14 -14.33
CA LEU A 362 -0.57 -10.91 -15.24
C LEU A 362 -1.01 -10.51 -16.65
N PHE A 363 -2.16 -11.02 -17.12
CA PHE A 363 -2.68 -10.80 -18.48
C PHE A 363 -3.90 -9.88 -18.47
N ASN A 364 -3.92 -8.86 -17.61
CA ASN A 364 -5.06 -7.95 -17.47
C ASN A 364 -5.30 -7.10 -18.71
N ASP A 365 -4.28 -6.93 -19.55
CA ASP A 365 -4.28 -6.19 -20.81
C ASP A 365 -4.84 -7.00 -21.99
N LEU A 366 -4.94 -8.32 -21.87
CA LEU A 366 -5.47 -9.20 -22.90
C LEU A 366 -6.99 -9.31 -22.82
N SER A 367 -7.61 -9.65 -23.96
CA SER A 367 -8.99 -10.16 -23.98
C SER A 367 -9.06 -11.59 -23.45
N ASP A 368 -10.27 -12.04 -23.10
CA ASP A 368 -10.47 -13.40 -22.60
C ASP A 368 -10.08 -14.46 -23.65
N ASP A 369 -10.34 -14.21 -24.93
CA ASP A 369 -10.02 -15.17 -26.00
C ASP A 369 -8.49 -15.26 -26.25
N GLU A 370 -7.78 -14.14 -26.16
CA GLU A 370 -6.31 -14.13 -26.20
C GLU A 370 -5.71 -14.85 -24.98
N PHE A 371 -6.32 -14.67 -23.81
CA PHE A 371 -5.89 -15.38 -22.60
C PHE A 371 -6.15 -16.89 -22.68
N VAL A 372 -7.31 -17.32 -23.19
CA VAL A 372 -7.61 -18.75 -23.40
C VAL A 372 -6.54 -19.40 -24.30
N THR A 373 -6.06 -18.70 -25.33
CA THR A 373 -4.96 -19.19 -26.19
C THR A 373 -3.66 -19.45 -25.39
N ILE A 374 -3.38 -18.62 -24.37
CA ILE A 374 -2.23 -18.81 -23.46
C ILE A 374 -2.49 -19.98 -22.50
N ALA A 375 -3.69 -20.08 -21.94
CA ALA A 375 -4.04 -21.17 -21.04
C ALA A 375 -4.03 -22.53 -21.74
N ASP A 376 -4.48 -22.60 -23.00
CA ASP A 376 -4.40 -23.80 -23.84
C ASP A 376 -2.94 -24.24 -24.04
N SER A 377 -2.03 -23.31 -24.33
CA SER A 377 -0.60 -23.64 -24.47
C SER A 377 0.01 -24.12 -23.15
N HIS A 378 -0.42 -23.59 -22.00
CA HIS A 378 -0.02 -24.11 -20.70
C HIS A 378 -0.51 -25.54 -20.48
N VAL A 379 -1.75 -25.87 -20.88
CA VAL A 379 -2.28 -27.24 -20.80
C VAL A 379 -1.52 -28.19 -21.74
N GLU A 380 -1.14 -27.76 -22.94
CA GLU A 380 -0.29 -28.56 -23.84
C GLU A 380 1.06 -28.90 -23.20
N VAL A 381 1.73 -27.90 -22.60
CA VAL A 381 3.00 -28.06 -21.89
C VAL A 381 2.83 -28.96 -20.65
N LEU A 382 1.73 -28.81 -19.91
CA LEU A 382 1.39 -29.67 -18.78
C LEU A 382 1.18 -31.12 -19.23
N ASN A 383 0.46 -31.33 -20.32
CA ASN A 383 0.21 -32.65 -20.90
C ASN A 383 1.51 -33.33 -21.37
N HIS A 384 2.47 -32.56 -21.88
CA HIS A 384 3.84 -33.04 -22.17
C HIS A 384 4.57 -33.48 -20.90
N ALA A 385 4.53 -32.68 -19.83
CA ALA A 385 5.15 -33.03 -18.55
C ALA A 385 4.53 -34.30 -17.91
N LEU A 386 3.25 -34.57 -18.19
CA LEU A 386 2.49 -35.74 -17.74
C LEU A 386 2.60 -36.96 -18.67
N SER A 387 3.40 -36.90 -19.74
CA SER A 387 3.45 -37.94 -20.79
C SER A 387 3.62 -39.38 -20.27
N ASP A 388 4.43 -39.55 -19.22
CA ASP A 388 4.74 -40.85 -18.60
C ASP A 388 3.99 -41.10 -17.29
N VAL A 389 3.07 -40.21 -16.91
CA VAL A 389 2.22 -40.35 -15.73
C VAL A 389 0.86 -40.94 -16.13
N PRO A 390 0.39 -42.01 -15.46
CA PRO A 390 -0.94 -42.57 -15.70
C PRO A 390 -2.03 -41.55 -15.36
N GLN A 391 -2.91 -41.22 -16.32
CA GLN A 391 -3.92 -40.17 -16.19
C GLN A 391 -4.86 -40.41 -15.00
N GLU A 392 -5.15 -41.67 -14.68
CA GLU A 392 -6.00 -42.07 -13.56
C GLU A 392 -5.44 -41.71 -12.18
N ARG A 393 -4.14 -41.39 -12.11
CA ARG A 393 -3.42 -40.96 -10.91
C ARG A 393 -3.24 -39.44 -10.81
N VAL A 394 -3.77 -38.68 -11.78
CA VAL A 394 -3.59 -37.22 -11.88
C VAL A 394 -4.86 -36.48 -11.53
N ARG A 395 -4.71 -35.47 -10.67
CA ARG A 395 -5.70 -34.48 -10.26
C ARG A 395 -5.21 -33.10 -10.74
N ILE A 396 -6.10 -32.25 -11.22
CA ILE A 396 -5.79 -30.87 -11.58
C ILE A 396 -6.69 -29.92 -10.79
N HIS A 397 -6.13 -28.82 -10.32
CA HIS A 397 -6.84 -27.76 -9.61
C HIS A 397 -6.75 -26.46 -10.41
N ILE A 398 -7.91 -25.89 -10.75
CA ILE A 398 -8.04 -24.54 -11.31
C ILE A 398 -8.69 -23.62 -10.29
N CYS A 399 -8.18 -22.40 -10.17
CA CYS A 399 -8.59 -21.45 -9.14
C CYS A 399 -8.41 -20.00 -9.61
N TRP A 400 -9.16 -19.08 -9.00
CA TRP A 400 -9.15 -17.64 -9.28
C TRP A 400 -8.38 -16.85 -8.21
N GLY A 401 -7.59 -17.55 -7.41
CA GLY A 401 -6.75 -16.96 -6.39
C GLY A 401 -7.38 -17.03 -5.01
N ASN A 402 -6.57 -17.51 -4.07
CA ASN A 402 -7.01 -17.84 -2.73
C ASN A 402 -6.93 -16.62 -1.78
N TYR A 403 -7.62 -15.54 -2.11
CA TYR A 403 -7.65 -14.33 -1.29
C TYR A 403 -9.07 -13.74 -1.23
N GLU A 404 -9.39 -13.04 -0.13
CA GLU A 404 -10.69 -12.38 0.08
C GLU A 404 -10.78 -11.07 -0.74
N GLY A 405 -10.86 -11.22 -2.07
CA GLY A 405 -10.90 -10.14 -3.03
C GLY A 405 -12.27 -9.92 -3.67
N PRO A 406 -12.45 -8.84 -4.46
CA PRO A 406 -13.70 -8.55 -5.14
C PRO A 406 -14.01 -9.52 -6.31
N HIS A 407 -13.01 -10.21 -6.87
CA HIS A 407 -13.18 -11.28 -7.87
C HIS A 407 -14.06 -10.90 -9.07
N CYS A 408 -14.14 -9.61 -9.39
CA CYS A 408 -15.01 -9.08 -10.43
C CYS A 408 -14.40 -9.16 -11.84
N CYS A 409 -13.08 -9.35 -11.93
CA CYS A 409 -12.32 -9.45 -13.18
C CYS A 409 -11.99 -10.89 -13.58
N ASP A 410 -12.60 -11.86 -12.92
CA ASP A 410 -12.36 -13.27 -13.17
C ASP A 410 -12.91 -13.71 -14.52
N ILE A 411 -12.10 -14.49 -15.24
CA ILE A 411 -12.56 -15.20 -16.43
C ILE A 411 -13.57 -16.28 -16.03
N SER A 412 -14.70 -16.36 -16.71
CA SER A 412 -15.72 -17.35 -16.36
C SER A 412 -15.27 -18.79 -16.63
N MET A 413 -15.76 -19.75 -15.84
CA MET A 413 -15.62 -21.18 -16.12
C MET A 413 -16.16 -21.55 -17.51
N ALA A 414 -17.19 -20.87 -18.01
CA ALA A 414 -17.72 -21.10 -19.35
C ALA A 414 -16.67 -20.93 -20.46
N LYS A 415 -15.74 -19.98 -20.30
CA LYS A 415 -14.62 -19.75 -21.21
C LYS A 415 -13.49 -20.77 -21.01
N MET A 416 -13.25 -21.18 -19.76
CA MET A 416 -12.16 -22.08 -19.40
C MET A 416 -12.49 -23.57 -19.53
N PHE A 417 -13.76 -23.91 -19.76
CA PHE A 417 -14.25 -25.29 -19.71
C PHE A 417 -13.47 -26.23 -20.65
N ASP A 418 -13.29 -25.84 -21.92
CA ASP A 418 -12.61 -26.68 -22.92
C ASP A 418 -11.14 -26.89 -22.58
N THR A 419 -10.45 -25.80 -22.22
CA THR A 419 -9.06 -25.83 -21.73
C THR A 419 -8.92 -26.80 -20.55
N LEU A 420 -9.79 -26.68 -19.55
CA LEU A 420 -9.77 -27.53 -18.36
C LEU A 420 -10.04 -29.02 -18.69
N MET A 421 -11.03 -29.30 -19.53
CA MET A 421 -11.39 -30.68 -19.91
C MET A 421 -10.30 -31.36 -20.77
N SER A 422 -9.51 -30.58 -21.51
CA SER A 422 -8.40 -31.06 -22.33
C SER A 422 -7.16 -31.49 -21.52
N ALA A 423 -7.08 -31.13 -20.24
CA ALA A 423 -5.97 -31.53 -19.37
C ALA A 423 -5.96 -33.06 -19.18
N ARG A 424 -4.76 -33.66 -19.21
CA ARG A 424 -4.52 -35.10 -19.01
C ARG A 424 -4.59 -35.47 -17.53
N ALA A 425 -5.73 -35.19 -16.90
CA ALA A 425 -6.05 -35.51 -15.52
C ALA A 425 -7.38 -36.26 -15.43
N ARG A 426 -7.49 -37.23 -14.51
CA ARG A 426 -8.78 -37.88 -14.21
C ARG A 426 -9.65 -37.02 -13.30
N TYR A 427 -9.06 -36.38 -12.29
CA TYR A 427 -9.81 -35.59 -11.31
C TYR A 427 -9.68 -34.11 -11.62
N VAL A 428 -10.80 -33.39 -11.70
CA VAL A 428 -10.83 -31.96 -12.04
C VAL A 428 -11.43 -31.18 -10.88
N LEU A 429 -10.58 -30.49 -10.13
CA LEU A 429 -10.93 -29.66 -8.97
C LEU A 429 -11.09 -28.20 -9.37
N PHE A 430 -12.21 -27.59 -9.02
CA PHE A 430 -12.56 -26.22 -9.40
C PHE A 430 -13.44 -25.55 -8.33
N GLU A 431 -13.37 -24.23 -8.25
CA GLU A 431 -14.08 -23.45 -7.24
C GLU A 431 -15.58 -23.33 -7.52
N THR A 432 -16.43 -23.67 -6.54
CA THR A 432 -17.89 -23.46 -6.61
C THR A 432 -18.54 -23.15 -5.26
N SER A 433 -17.77 -23.02 -4.18
CA SER A 433 -18.32 -22.65 -2.88
C SER A 433 -18.40 -21.14 -2.72
N ASN A 434 -17.39 -20.42 -3.22
CA ASN A 434 -17.33 -18.97 -3.08
C ASN A 434 -18.50 -18.27 -3.78
N PRO A 435 -18.92 -17.08 -3.30
CA PRO A 435 -20.09 -16.39 -3.81
C PRO A 435 -19.98 -15.97 -5.29
N ARG A 436 -18.77 -15.87 -5.84
CA ARG A 436 -18.54 -15.45 -7.23
C ARG A 436 -18.80 -16.60 -8.20
N HIS A 437 -18.22 -17.77 -7.94
CA HIS A 437 -18.22 -18.92 -8.84
C HIS A 437 -19.29 -19.96 -8.52
N GLY A 438 -20.00 -19.85 -7.39
CA GLY A 438 -21.01 -20.84 -7.00
C GLY A 438 -22.23 -20.98 -7.92
N HIS A 439 -22.41 -20.09 -8.90
CA HIS A 439 -23.44 -20.22 -9.94
C HIS A 439 -22.96 -21.03 -11.17
N GLU A 440 -21.66 -21.25 -11.31
CA GLU A 440 -21.05 -21.83 -12.52
C GLU A 440 -21.23 -23.35 -12.65
N TRP A 441 -21.81 -24.01 -11.64
CA TRP A 441 -22.31 -25.40 -11.79
C TRP A 441 -23.26 -25.55 -12.99
N ALA A 442 -23.97 -24.48 -13.35
CA ALA A 442 -24.84 -24.45 -14.52
C ALA A 442 -24.07 -24.68 -15.83
N VAL A 443 -22.79 -24.28 -15.92
CA VAL A 443 -21.93 -24.54 -17.09
C VAL A 443 -21.76 -26.05 -17.28
N PHE A 444 -21.47 -26.79 -16.21
CA PHE A 444 -21.32 -28.25 -16.26
C PHE A 444 -22.64 -28.95 -16.60
N ARG A 445 -23.77 -28.44 -16.09
CA ARG A 445 -25.10 -28.96 -16.44
C ARG A 445 -25.38 -28.77 -17.93
N ASP A 446 -25.18 -27.57 -18.43
CA ASP A 446 -25.53 -27.19 -19.80
C ASP A 446 -24.58 -27.84 -20.82
N ARG A 447 -23.33 -28.13 -20.40
CA ARG A 447 -22.29 -28.79 -21.20
C ARG A 447 -22.03 -30.24 -20.79
N ASN A 448 -22.99 -30.93 -20.17
CA ASN A 448 -22.80 -32.31 -19.69
C ASN A 448 -22.26 -33.26 -20.77
N GLY A 449 -22.78 -33.15 -21.99
CA GLY A 449 -22.36 -33.97 -23.13
C GLY A 449 -20.92 -33.74 -23.60
N ASP A 450 -20.28 -32.66 -23.16
CA ASP A 450 -18.89 -32.32 -23.49
C ASP A 450 -17.90 -32.81 -22.42
N ILE A 451 -18.39 -33.33 -21.28
CA ILE A 451 -17.53 -33.83 -20.18
C ILE A 451 -17.04 -35.23 -20.54
N PRO A 452 -15.72 -35.46 -20.73
CA PRO A 452 -15.22 -36.78 -21.09
C PRO A 452 -15.54 -37.85 -20.03
N ASP A 453 -15.95 -39.05 -20.45
CA ASP A 453 -16.46 -40.12 -19.56
C ASP A 453 -15.48 -40.59 -18.49
N ASP A 454 -14.19 -40.36 -18.70
CA ASP A 454 -13.12 -40.74 -17.79
C ASP A 454 -12.83 -39.69 -16.71
N LYS A 455 -13.44 -38.49 -16.79
CA LYS A 455 -13.31 -37.42 -15.80
C LYS A 455 -14.17 -37.67 -14.57
N ILE A 456 -13.60 -37.34 -13.41
CA ILE A 456 -14.26 -37.22 -12.12
C ILE A 456 -14.23 -35.75 -11.72
N LEU A 457 -15.41 -35.17 -11.51
CA LEU A 457 -15.55 -33.79 -11.09
C LEU A 457 -15.31 -33.68 -9.59
N VAL A 458 -14.49 -32.71 -9.19
CA VAL A 458 -14.20 -32.42 -7.79
C VAL A 458 -14.65 -30.98 -7.47
N PRO A 459 -15.96 -30.71 -7.36
CA PRO A 459 -16.43 -29.36 -7.08
C PRO A 459 -15.98 -28.90 -5.69
N GLY A 460 -15.54 -27.64 -5.60
CA GLY A 460 -15.30 -26.97 -4.33
C GLY A 460 -16.62 -26.73 -3.58
N VAL A 461 -16.79 -27.38 -2.44
CA VAL A 461 -18.02 -27.33 -1.62
C VAL A 461 -17.83 -26.60 -0.30
N VAL A 462 -16.59 -26.21 0.01
CA VAL A 462 -16.22 -25.34 1.13
C VAL A 462 -15.31 -24.21 0.64
N ASP A 463 -15.58 -22.99 1.11
CA ASP A 463 -14.83 -21.78 0.77
C ASP A 463 -13.59 -21.71 1.66
N THR A 464 -12.42 -21.49 1.05
CA THR A 464 -11.12 -21.45 1.76
C THR A 464 -10.64 -20.04 2.06
N THR A 465 -11.43 -19.02 1.75
CA THR A 465 -11.12 -17.61 1.97
C THR A 465 -11.88 -17.00 3.14
N THR A 466 -12.88 -17.71 3.68
CA THR A 466 -13.72 -17.24 4.80
C THR A 466 -13.68 -18.19 5.99
N ASN A 467 -14.01 -17.65 7.17
CA ASN A 467 -14.07 -18.43 8.42
C ASN A 467 -15.45 -19.08 8.69
N PHE A 468 -16.41 -18.99 7.75
CA PHE A 468 -17.71 -19.62 7.90
C PHE A 468 -17.63 -21.13 7.69
N VAL A 469 -17.94 -21.94 8.70
CA VAL A 469 -18.08 -23.39 8.50
C VAL A 469 -19.40 -23.68 7.79
N GLU A 470 -19.34 -24.19 6.57
CA GLU A 470 -20.50 -24.54 5.77
C GLU A 470 -21.31 -25.66 6.43
N HIS A 471 -22.65 -25.57 6.36
CA HIS A 471 -23.52 -26.59 6.91
C HIS A 471 -23.44 -27.88 6.07
N PRO A 472 -23.38 -29.09 6.66
CA PRO A 472 -23.34 -30.35 5.91
C PRO A 472 -24.46 -30.51 4.86
N GLU A 473 -25.69 -30.07 5.15
CA GLU A 473 -26.78 -30.10 4.16
C GLU A 473 -26.54 -29.18 2.96
N LEU A 474 -25.89 -28.02 3.15
CA LEU A 474 -25.54 -27.14 2.04
C LEU A 474 -24.46 -27.79 1.16
N ILE A 475 -23.49 -28.46 1.79
CA ILE A 475 -22.47 -29.24 1.10
C ILE A 475 -23.13 -30.37 0.29
N ALA A 476 -24.06 -31.11 0.89
CA ALA A 476 -24.81 -32.16 0.21
C ALA A 476 -25.56 -31.61 -1.02
N GLN A 477 -26.31 -30.51 -0.87
CA GLN A 477 -26.99 -29.83 -1.98
C GLN A 477 -26.05 -29.40 -3.09
N ARG A 478 -24.82 -28.97 -2.75
CA ARG A 478 -23.80 -28.61 -3.75
C ARG A 478 -23.31 -29.83 -4.51
N LEU A 479 -23.07 -30.95 -3.82
CA LEU A 479 -22.66 -32.21 -4.44
C LEU A 479 -23.76 -32.81 -5.32
N GLU A 480 -25.01 -32.84 -4.84
CA GLU A 480 -26.18 -33.35 -5.58
C GLU A 480 -26.31 -32.71 -6.97
N ARG A 481 -26.05 -31.40 -7.09
CA ARG A 481 -26.05 -30.70 -8.39
C ARG A 481 -25.13 -31.34 -9.41
N PHE A 482 -23.96 -31.85 -8.99
CA PHE A 482 -23.01 -32.50 -9.87
C PHE A 482 -23.30 -33.99 -10.04
N VAL A 483 -23.81 -34.65 -9.00
CA VAL A 483 -24.25 -36.05 -9.06
C VAL A 483 -25.37 -36.20 -10.10
N ASP A 484 -26.31 -35.25 -10.15
CA ASP A 484 -27.39 -35.21 -11.14
C ASP A 484 -26.88 -35.01 -12.58
N ILE A 485 -25.64 -34.54 -12.77
CA ILE A 485 -25.03 -34.30 -14.08
C ILE A 485 -24.27 -35.55 -14.55
N VAL A 486 -23.33 -36.05 -13.72
CA VAL A 486 -22.36 -37.08 -14.14
C VAL A 486 -22.47 -38.42 -13.40
N GLY A 487 -23.35 -38.54 -12.41
CA GLY A 487 -23.46 -39.72 -11.55
C GLY A 487 -22.56 -39.65 -10.32
N ALA A 488 -22.95 -40.34 -9.24
CA ALA A 488 -22.28 -40.29 -7.94
C ALA A 488 -20.84 -40.84 -8.00
N GLU A 489 -20.60 -41.84 -8.84
CA GLU A 489 -19.28 -42.44 -9.04
C GLU A 489 -18.27 -41.52 -9.73
N ARG A 490 -18.74 -40.40 -10.30
CA ARG A 490 -17.94 -39.39 -11.01
C ARG A 490 -17.89 -38.04 -10.28
N VAL A 491 -18.29 -37.99 -9.01
CA VAL A 491 -18.19 -36.78 -8.17
C VAL A 491 -17.40 -37.07 -6.90
N MET A 492 -16.54 -36.13 -6.52
CA MET A 492 -15.78 -36.17 -5.26
C MET A 492 -15.86 -34.79 -4.60
N ALA A 493 -16.08 -34.73 -3.28
CA ALA A 493 -16.06 -33.44 -2.58
C ALA A 493 -14.64 -32.84 -2.56
N GLY A 494 -14.53 -31.56 -2.89
CA GLY A 494 -13.29 -30.77 -2.78
C GLY A 494 -13.49 -29.48 -1.99
N SER A 495 -12.39 -28.87 -1.57
CA SER A 495 -12.37 -27.45 -1.16
C SER A 495 -12.11 -26.56 -2.38
N ASP A 496 -12.55 -25.31 -2.35
CA ASP A 496 -12.30 -24.36 -3.45
C ASP A 496 -10.79 -24.23 -3.77
N CYS A 497 -9.95 -24.17 -2.73
CA CYS A 497 -8.49 -24.16 -2.82
C CYS A 497 -7.87 -24.80 -1.57
N GLY A 498 -6.59 -24.57 -1.30
CA GLY A 498 -5.95 -24.86 -0.01
C GLY A 498 -6.26 -23.81 1.05
N PHE A 499 -6.17 -24.18 2.34
CA PHE A 499 -6.46 -23.24 3.45
C PHE A 499 -5.32 -22.26 3.79
N GLY A 500 -4.14 -22.41 3.16
CA GLY A 500 -2.99 -21.53 3.35
C GLY A 500 -2.59 -20.84 2.05
N THR A 501 -2.90 -19.55 1.92
CA THR A 501 -2.60 -18.75 0.72
C THR A 501 -1.10 -18.52 0.54
N PHE A 502 -0.38 -18.25 1.64
CA PHE A 502 1.06 -18.06 1.63
C PHE A 502 1.68 -18.82 2.80
N ALA A 503 2.90 -19.33 2.63
CA ALA A 503 3.59 -20.04 3.70
C ALA A 503 3.71 -19.15 4.96
N GLY A 504 3.09 -19.57 6.07
CA GLY A 504 3.06 -18.82 7.32
C GLY A 504 1.98 -17.73 7.43
N PHE A 505 1.10 -17.59 6.44
CA PHE A 505 0.00 -16.62 6.45
C PHE A 505 -1.29 -17.26 5.89
N GLY A 506 -2.29 -17.43 6.75
CA GLY A 506 -3.60 -17.99 6.39
C GLY A 506 -4.73 -17.11 6.90
N ALA A 507 -5.73 -16.84 6.05
CA ALA A 507 -6.94 -16.11 6.42
C ALA A 507 -7.92 -16.94 7.27
N VAL A 508 -7.77 -18.27 7.22
CA VAL A 508 -8.59 -19.24 7.95
C VAL A 508 -7.78 -19.83 9.09
N ASP A 509 -8.35 -19.81 10.30
CA ASP A 509 -7.73 -20.43 11.48
C ASP A 509 -7.60 -21.96 11.30
N PRO A 510 -6.48 -22.59 11.70
CA PRO A 510 -6.31 -24.04 11.56
C PRO A 510 -7.45 -24.88 12.14
N ASP A 511 -8.01 -24.51 13.30
CA ASP A 511 -9.11 -25.26 13.91
C ASP A 511 -10.40 -25.15 13.06
N ILE A 512 -10.60 -24.01 12.41
CA ILE A 512 -11.72 -23.78 11.49
C ILE A 512 -11.51 -24.57 10.19
N ALA A 513 -10.29 -24.65 9.66
CA ALA A 513 -9.98 -25.48 8.50
C ALA A 513 -10.34 -26.96 8.77
N TYR A 514 -9.98 -27.50 9.94
CA TYR A 514 -10.40 -28.86 10.33
C TYR A 514 -11.92 -28.99 10.50
N ALA A 515 -12.60 -27.98 11.05
CA ALA A 515 -14.05 -27.98 11.16
C ALA A 515 -14.74 -28.01 9.79
N LYS A 516 -14.24 -27.24 8.81
CA LYS A 516 -14.71 -27.26 7.42
C LYS A 516 -14.48 -28.60 6.75
N LEU A 517 -13.30 -29.20 6.91
CA LEU A 517 -13.02 -30.54 6.38
C LEU A 517 -13.93 -31.61 6.98
N ARG A 518 -14.28 -31.50 8.27
CA ARG A 518 -15.26 -32.38 8.92
C ARG A 518 -16.66 -32.18 8.33
N ALA A 519 -17.12 -30.93 8.21
CA ALA A 519 -18.42 -30.63 7.61
C ALA A 519 -18.49 -31.13 6.15
N MET A 520 -17.40 -31.03 5.40
CA MET A 520 -17.29 -31.56 4.03
C MET A 520 -17.48 -33.08 4.00
N ALA A 521 -16.84 -33.82 4.91
CA ALA A 521 -17.02 -35.26 5.03
C ALA A 521 -18.45 -35.64 5.44
N ASP A 522 -19.01 -34.93 6.44
CA ASP A 522 -20.37 -35.16 6.92
C ASP A 522 -21.41 -34.89 5.81
N GLY A 523 -21.21 -33.82 5.03
CA GLY A 523 -22.09 -33.47 3.91
C GLY A 523 -21.99 -34.44 2.73
N ALA A 524 -20.78 -34.91 2.41
CA ALA A 524 -20.58 -35.94 1.40
C ALA A 524 -21.30 -37.25 1.76
N ALA A 525 -21.25 -37.66 3.03
CA ALA A 525 -21.92 -38.88 3.52
C ALA A 525 -23.46 -38.84 3.39
N LEU A 526 -24.06 -37.66 3.23
CA LEU A 526 -25.51 -37.52 3.01
C LEU A 526 -25.93 -37.84 1.56
N VAL A 527 -25.02 -37.72 0.60
CA VAL A 527 -25.32 -37.86 -0.84
C VAL A 527 -25.12 -39.29 -1.34
N GLY A 528 -24.32 -40.10 -0.62
CA GLY A 528 -24.00 -41.49 -0.96
C GLY A 528 -22.56 -41.62 -1.40
#